data_AF-A0A8J3RIZ8-F1
#
_entry.id   AF-A0A8J3RIZ8-F1
#
_cell.length_a   1.000
_cell.length_b   1.000
_cell.length_c   1.000
_cell.angle_alpha   90.00
_cell.angle_beta   90.00
_cell.angle_gamma   90.00
#
_symmetry.space_group_name_H-M   'P 1'
#
loop_
_entity.id
_entity.type
_entity.pdbx_description
1 polymer ?
#
loop_
_entity_poly.entity_id
_entity_poly.type
_entity_poly.pdbx_seq_one_letter_code
_entity_poly.pdbx_strand_id
1 'polypeptide(L)'
;MVKGLRSDAGEMVMDVQQVRRRHEDALLAKPNVVGVATDSSGPDGGVIIVYVTRKVPPSRLAEQDAVPGRLDGFPVRVVEIGSPAAQQP
;
A
#
# COMPACT_ATOMS: atom_id res chain seq x y z
N MET A 1 -16.59 -25.83 24.60
CA MET A 1 -15.13 -25.87 24.75
C MET A 1 -14.62 -24.44 24.74
N VAL A 2 -14.10 -23.97 25.88
CA VAL A 2 -13.60 -22.60 26.04
C VAL A 2 -12.11 -22.55 25.67
N LYS A 3 -11.73 -21.62 24.80
CA LYS A 3 -10.37 -21.07 24.79
C LYS A 3 -10.41 -19.63 24.30
N GLY A 4 -10.95 -18.76 25.16
CA GLY A 4 -10.48 -17.38 25.24
C GLY A 4 -9.15 -17.32 26.01
N LEU A 5 -8.49 -16.16 25.89
CA LEU A 5 -7.18 -15.75 26.43
C LEU A 5 -5.99 -16.23 25.57
N ARG A 6 -5.15 -15.32 25.05
CA ARG A 6 -4.46 -14.26 25.80
C ARG A 6 -4.35 -12.95 25.02
N SER A 7 -4.70 -11.85 25.67
CA SER A 7 -4.14 -10.52 25.40
C SER A 7 -2.83 -10.41 26.18
N ASP A 8 -1.71 -10.22 25.49
CA ASP A 8 -0.48 -9.67 26.07
C ASP A 8 -0.44 -8.17 25.76
N ALA A 9 -0.13 -7.35 26.75
CA ALA A 9 -0.02 -5.91 26.61
C ALA A 9 1.30 -5.54 25.91
N GLY A 10 1.23 -4.65 24.91
CA GLY A 10 2.39 -3.81 24.58
C GLY A 10 3.02 -3.91 23.20
N GLU A 11 2.29 -4.29 22.15
CA GLU A 11 2.62 -3.86 20.78
C GLU A 11 1.32 -3.91 19.97
N MET A 12 0.72 -2.75 19.67
CA MET A 12 -0.33 -2.72 18.64
C MET A 12 0.38 -2.92 17.31
N VAL A 13 0.70 -4.17 16.98
CA VAL A 13 1.25 -4.53 15.67
C VAL A 13 0.20 -4.11 14.65
N MET A 14 0.44 -2.98 13.99
CA MET A 14 -0.44 -2.51 12.92
C MET A 14 -0.40 -3.57 11.82
N ASP A 15 -1.56 -4.07 11.44
CA ASP A 15 -1.65 -4.94 10.27
C ASP A 15 -1.50 -4.10 8.98
N VAL A 16 -1.15 -4.78 7.87
CA VAL A 16 -0.94 -4.13 6.57
C VAL A 16 -2.18 -3.35 6.08
N GLN A 17 -3.39 -3.74 6.51
CA GLN A 17 -4.64 -3.04 6.15
C GLN A 17 -4.76 -1.70 6.88
N GLN A 18 -4.39 -1.67 8.16
CA GLN A 18 -4.35 -0.45 8.96
C GLN A 18 -3.32 0.54 8.38
N VAL A 19 -2.13 0.03 8.02
CA VAL A 19 -1.10 0.85 7.37
C VAL A 19 -1.59 1.37 6.02
N ARG A 20 -2.22 0.53 5.17
CA ARG A 20 -2.81 1.01 3.91
C ARG A 20 -3.77 2.17 4.16
N ARG A 21 -4.77 1.97 5.03
CA ARG A 21 -5.81 2.99 5.30
C ARG A 21 -5.22 4.31 5.78
N ARG A 22 -4.17 4.27 6.60
CA ARG A 22 -3.50 5.48 7.10
C ARG A 22 -2.84 6.30 5.99
N HIS A 23 -2.28 5.64 4.98
CA HIS A 23 -1.51 6.30 3.91
C HIS A 23 -2.27 6.43 2.58
N GLU A 24 -3.49 5.88 2.48
CA GLU A 24 -4.26 5.77 1.24
C GLU A 24 -4.46 7.12 0.57
N ASP A 25 -4.99 8.12 1.27
CA ASP A 25 -5.25 9.45 0.72
C ASP A 25 -3.96 10.12 0.22
N ALA A 26 -2.88 10.01 0.98
CA ALA A 26 -1.58 10.59 0.62
C ALA A 26 -0.96 9.89 -0.59
N LEU A 27 -1.16 8.58 -0.75
CA LEU A 27 -0.72 7.83 -1.93
C LEU A 27 -1.57 8.18 -3.15
N LEU A 28 -2.89 8.26 -3.00
CA LEU A 28 -3.82 8.62 -4.08
C LEU A 28 -3.63 10.07 -4.56
N ALA A 29 -3.10 10.95 -3.71
CA ALA A 29 -2.73 12.31 -4.10
C ALA A 29 -1.46 12.39 -4.97
N LYS A 30 -0.66 11.32 -5.07
CA LYS A 30 0.59 11.32 -5.85
C LYS A 30 0.32 11.19 -7.36
N PRO A 31 1.19 11.77 -8.21
CA PRO A 31 1.05 11.67 -9.66
C PRO A 31 1.02 10.22 -10.15
N ASN A 32 0.14 9.95 -11.10
CA ASN A 32 -0.04 8.64 -11.75
C ASN A 32 -0.59 7.53 -10.85
N VAL A 33 -0.80 7.73 -9.54
CA VAL A 33 -1.42 6.72 -8.66
C VAL A 33 -2.93 6.65 -8.91
N VAL A 34 -3.46 5.44 -9.07
CA VAL A 34 -4.88 5.20 -9.36
C VAL A 34 -5.55 4.21 -8.42
N GLY A 35 -4.78 3.57 -7.53
CA GLY A 35 -5.33 2.66 -6.55
C GLY A 35 -4.28 2.15 -5.57
N VAL A 36 -4.75 1.72 -4.40
CA VAL A 36 -3.93 1.09 -3.38
C VAL A 36 -4.62 -0.18 -2.90
N ALA A 37 -3.87 -1.27 -2.83
CA ALA A 37 -4.33 -2.54 -2.30
C ALA A 37 -3.30 -3.13 -1.35
N THR A 38 -3.63 -4.30 -0.83
CA THR A 38 -2.79 -5.05 0.11
C THR A 38 -2.88 -6.51 -0.23
N ASP A 39 -1.78 -7.22 -0.03
CA ASP A 39 -1.75 -8.67 0.00
C ASP A 39 -1.18 -9.11 1.35
N SER A 40 -2.02 -9.74 2.16
CA SER A 40 -1.66 -10.17 3.52
C SER A 40 -0.79 -11.43 3.55
N SER A 41 -0.50 -12.05 2.40
CA SER A 41 0.36 -13.23 2.30
C SER A 41 1.84 -12.89 2.04
N GLY A 42 2.16 -11.60 1.94
CA GLY A 42 3.50 -11.10 1.65
C GLY A 42 4.51 -11.25 2.80
N PRO A 43 5.79 -10.93 2.54
CA PRO A 43 6.81 -10.84 3.58
C PRO A 43 6.40 -9.85 4.67
N ASP A 44 6.96 -9.99 5.87
CA ASP A 44 6.69 -9.10 7.01
C ASP A 44 5.20 -9.03 7.43
N GLY A 45 4.37 -10.01 7.03
CA GLY A 45 2.93 -10.03 7.31
C GLY A 45 2.06 -9.27 6.30
N GLY A 46 2.64 -8.81 5.19
CA GLY A 46 1.90 -8.28 4.06
C GLY A 46 2.69 -7.34 3.14
N VAL A 47 2.12 -7.00 2.00
CA VAL A 47 2.69 -6.01 1.06
C VAL A 47 1.63 -4.99 0.69
N ILE A 48 2.02 -3.72 0.61
CA ILE A 48 1.17 -2.65 0.08
C ILE A 48 1.42 -2.57 -1.42
N ILE A 49 0.34 -2.61 -2.20
CA ILE A 49 0.40 -2.58 -3.67
C ILE A 49 -0.13 -1.24 -4.12
N VAL A 50 0.68 -0.49 -4.86
CA VAL A 50 0.30 0.81 -5.45
C VAL A 50 0.16 0.62 -6.94
N TYR A 51 -1.03 0.90 -7.46
CA TYR A 51 -1.32 0.87 -8.88
C TYR A 51 -1.10 2.25 -9.49
N VAL A 52 -0.36 2.29 -10.59
CA VAL A 52 -0.07 3.52 -11.33
C VAL A 52 -0.43 3.39 -12.80
N THR A 53 -0.77 4.51 -13.45
CA THR A 53 -0.96 4.54 -14.90
C THR A 53 0.33 4.37 -15.69
N ARG A 54 1.46 4.85 -15.14
CA ARG A 54 2.80 4.78 -15.74
C ARG A 54 3.89 4.94 -14.69
N LYS A 55 5.01 4.25 -14.86
CA LYS A 55 6.25 4.49 -14.11
C LYS A 55 7.03 5.65 -14.72
N VAL A 56 7.65 6.44 -13.86
CA VAL A 56 8.50 7.57 -14.23
C VAL A 56 9.91 7.31 -13.69
N PRO A 57 10.98 7.52 -14.48
CA PRO A 57 12.33 7.43 -13.97
C PRO A 57 12.54 8.38 -12.79
N PRO A 58 13.29 7.99 -11.74
CA PRO A 58 13.53 8.84 -10.58
C PRO A 58 14.10 10.22 -10.93
N SER A 59 14.93 10.33 -11.98
CA SER A 59 15.49 11.60 -12.45
C SER A 59 14.47 12.61 -12.98
N ARG A 60 13.23 12.17 -13.23
CA ARG A 60 12.11 12.99 -13.72
C ARG A 60 10.98 13.10 -12.71
N LEU A 61 11.20 12.65 -11.47
CA LEU A 61 10.21 12.65 -10.41
C LEU A 61 10.71 13.52 -9.26
N ALA A 62 9.88 14.42 -8.75
CA ALA A 62 10.23 15.11 -7.52
C ALA A 62 10.25 14.10 -6.36
N GLU A 63 11.12 14.30 -5.38
CA GLU A 63 11.28 13.35 -4.26
C GLU A 63 9.95 13.14 -3.51
N GLN A 64 9.15 14.20 -3.34
CA GLN A 64 7.83 14.13 -2.73
C GLN A 64 6.79 13.35 -3.55
N ASP A 65 6.99 13.22 -4.86
CA ASP A 65 6.10 12.49 -5.76
C ASP A 65 6.43 11.00 -5.82
N ALA A 66 7.63 10.60 -5.36
CA ALA A 66 8.04 9.22 -5.30
C ALA A 66 7.15 8.42 -4.35
N VAL A 67 6.76 7.22 -4.79
CA VAL A 67 6.15 6.22 -3.92
C VAL A 67 7.26 5.62 -3.06
N PRO A 68 7.18 5.69 -1.73
CA PRO A 68 8.21 5.14 -0.85
C PRO A 68 8.25 3.61 -0.98
N GLY A 69 9.44 3.02 -0.85
CA GLY A 69 9.61 1.56 -0.94
C GLY A 69 9.11 0.77 0.28
N ARG A 70 8.82 1.45 1.39
CA ARG A 70 8.29 0.86 2.63
C ARG A 70 7.40 1.89 3.34
N LEU A 71 6.33 1.43 3.98
CA LEU A 71 5.42 2.24 4.81
C LEU A 71 5.17 1.52 6.13
N ASP A 72 5.46 2.18 7.25
CA ASP A 72 5.30 1.64 8.61
C ASP A 72 5.79 0.20 8.77
N GLY A 73 6.93 -0.12 8.13
CA GLY A 73 7.51 -1.46 8.20
C GLY A 73 6.96 -2.46 7.18
N PHE A 74 6.03 -2.11 6.28
CA PHE A 74 5.57 -2.98 5.20
C PHE A 74 6.15 -2.59 3.83
N PRO A 75 6.68 -3.54 3.05
CA PRO A 75 7.18 -3.25 1.71
C PRO A 75 6.07 -2.71 0.81
N VAL A 76 6.46 -1.83 -0.11
CA VAL A 76 5.56 -1.27 -1.13
C VAL A 76 5.97 -1.80 -2.50
N ARG A 77 4.99 -2.31 -3.24
CA ARG A 77 5.15 -2.79 -4.61
C ARG A 77 4.38 -1.90 -5.59
N VAL A 78 5.08 -1.32 -6.56
CA VAL A 78 4.48 -0.47 -7.59
C VAL A 78 4.18 -1.28 -8.85
N VAL A 79 2.90 -1.33 -9.23
CA VAL A 79 2.38 -2.04 -10.40
C VAL A 79 1.83 -1.03 -11.40
N GLU A 80 2.36 -1.06 -12.62
CA GLU A 80 1.85 -0.25 -13.72
C GLU A 80 0.71 -0.98 -14.43
N ILE A 81 -0.43 -0.31 -14.59
CA ILE A 81 -1.65 -0.89 -15.18
C ILE A 81 -2.16 -0.14 -16.42
N GLY A 82 -1.50 0.95 -16.82
CA GLY A 82 -2.01 1.84 -17.87
C GLY A 82 -3.21 2.66 -17.42
N SER A 83 -3.93 3.26 -18.37
CA SER A 83 -5.14 4.03 -18.07
C SER A 83 -6.34 3.08 -17.90
N PRO A 84 -6.96 3.00 -16.70
CA PRO A 84 -8.15 2.18 -16.53
C PRO A 84 -9.31 2.74 -17.36
N ALA A 85 -10.01 1.86 -18.09
CA ALA A 85 -11.23 2.20 -18.81
C ALA A 85 -12.44 1.62 -18.04
N ALA A 86 -13.52 2.40 -17.95
CA ALA A 86 -14.79 1.88 -17.45
C ALA A 86 -15.32 0.85 -18.46
N GLN A 87 -15.76 -0.32 -17.98
CA GLN A 87 -16.54 -1.23 -18.81
C GLN A 87 -17.98 -0.71 -18.90
N GLN A 88 -18.51 -0.61 -20.12
CA GLN A 88 -19.91 -0.30 -20.32
C GLN A 88 -20.76 -1.53 -19.97
N PRO A 89 -21.91 -1.34 -19.30
CA PRO A 89 -22.77 -2.43 -18.84
C PRO A 89 -23.40 -3.23 -19.99
#